data_AF-W4Q2C8-F1
#
_entry.id   AF-W4Q2C8-F1
#
_cell.length_a   1.000
_cell.length_b   1.000
_cell.length_c   1.000
_cell.angle_alpha   90.00
_cell.angle_beta   90.00
_cell.angle_gamma   90.00
#
_symmetry.space_group_name_H-M   'P 1'
#
loop_
_entity.id
_entity.type
_entity.pdbx_description
1 polymer ?
#
loop_
_entity_poly.entity_id
_entity_poly.type
_entity_poly.pdbx_seq_one_letter_code
_entity_poly.pdbx_strand_id
1 'polypeptide(L)'
;MFYGTKLFYKVLYYVTAMAPAYFLFLLQINDKFNKAFDTNIYVMCLILFILIISLAYLLKNSLYRHYIKERGNEVPTSEIQQYSQSNLEESNGSVISFLLGNIIPGVLIMENSIYEAIIVFLTLQILIFILIMKSSDIFPNILLVILGVDLCKTKEGKYLFVFKKETVSELKVFQIGDSSKSKTFITIYKK
;
A
#
# COMPACT_ATOMS: atom_id res chain seq x y z
N MET A 1 9.17 -7.18 -0.67
CA MET A 1 8.57 -6.35 -1.74
C MET A 1 9.38 -5.10 -2.07
N PHE A 2 9.50 -4.12 -1.19
CA PHE A 2 10.03 -2.78 -1.52
C PHE A 2 11.56 -2.61 -1.46
N TYR A 3 12.32 -3.70 -1.45
CA TYR A 3 13.78 -3.59 -1.50
C TYR A 3 14.21 -2.96 -2.83
N GLY A 4 15.20 -2.05 -2.82
CA GLY A 4 15.67 -1.35 -4.02
C GLY A 4 14.75 -0.25 -4.58
N THR A 5 13.55 -0.03 -4.05
CA THR A 5 12.67 1.08 -4.47
C THR A 5 12.98 2.39 -3.73
N LYS A 6 12.54 3.53 -4.29
CA LYS A 6 12.72 4.85 -3.65
C LYS A 6 11.88 4.97 -2.38
N LEU A 7 12.41 5.62 -1.34
CA LEU A 7 11.73 5.83 -0.05
C LEU A 7 10.34 6.46 -0.21
N PHE A 8 10.19 7.40 -1.15
CA PHE A 8 8.92 8.03 -1.50
C PHE A 8 7.79 7.02 -1.77
N TYR A 9 8.06 5.99 -2.60
CA TYR A 9 7.06 4.95 -2.90
C TYR A 9 6.73 4.12 -1.68
N LYS A 10 7.74 3.80 -0.85
CA LYS A 10 7.57 3.03 0.39
C LYS A 10 6.65 3.72 1.36
N VAL A 11 6.90 5.01 1.60
CA VAL A 11 6.13 5.82 2.55
C VAL A 11 4.69 6.00 2.06
N LEU A 12 4.49 6.39 0.81
CA LEU A 12 3.15 6.56 0.26
C LEU A 12 2.34 5.26 0.29
N TYR A 13 2.98 4.16 -0.10
CA TYR A 13 2.33 2.86 -0.07
C TYR A 13 1.92 2.47 1.35
N TYR A 14 2.82 2.63 2.31
CA TYR A 14 2.56 2.29 3.70
C TYR A 14 1.43 3.12 4.29
N VAL A 15 1.50 4.45 4.16
CA VAL A 15 0.49 5.38 4.70
C VAL A 15 -0.89 5.09 4.11
N THR A 16 -0.97 4.81 2.80
CA THR A 16 -2.27 4.51 2.16
C THR A 16 -2.79 3.13 2.54
N ALA A 17 -1.92 2.12 2.69
CA ALA A 17 -2.30 0.78 3.10
C ALA A 17 -2.79 0.72 4.57
N MET A 18 -2.18 1.52 5.45
CA MET A 18 -2.53 1.59 6.88
C MET A 18 -3.69 2.54 7.20
N ALA A 19 -4.30 3.15 6.19
CA ALA A 19 -5.42 4.07 6.37
C ALA A 19 -6.52 3.56 7.32
N PRO A 20 -7.00 2.29 7.23
CA PRO A 20 -8.01 1.79 8.15
C PRO A 20 -7.61 1.88 9.62
N ALA A 21 -6.34 1.62 9.94
CA ALA A 21 -5.82 1.69 11.30
C ALA A 21 -5.83 3.14 11.83
N TYR A 22 -5.55 4.14 10.98
CA TYR A 22 -5.59 5.55 11.38
C TYR A 22 -7.00 6.01 11.76
N PHE A 23 -8.01 5.59 11.00
CA PHE A 23 -9.42 5.89 11.32
C PHE A 23 -9.84 5.27 12.64
N LEU A 24 -9.53 3.99 12.84
CA LEU A 24 -9.89 3.30 14.06
C LEU A 24 -9.22 3.91 15.29
N PHE A 25 -7.94 4.23 15.18
CA PHE A 25 -7.20 4.88 16.25
C PHE A 25 -7.83 6.22 16.66
N LEU A 26 -8.17 7.07 15.69
CA LEU A 26 -8.84 8.35 15.98
C LEU A 26 -10.18 8.15 16.69
N LEU A 27 -11.03 7.24 16.19
CA LEU A 27 -12.34 6.98 16.76
C LEU A 27 -12.25 6.44 18.19
N GLN A 28 -11.29 5.55 18.46
CA GLN A 28 -11.11 4.95 19.78
C GLN A 28 -10.53 5.91 20.80
N ILE A 29 -9.57 6.77 20.41
CA ILE A 29 -9.07 7.81 21.30
C ILE A 29 -10.22 8.73 21.72
N ASN A 30 -11.06 9.12 20.77
CA ASN A 30 -12.19 10.00 21.07
C ASN A 30 -13.20 9.35 22.01
N ASP A 31 -13.48 8.06 21.83
CA ASP A 31 -14.39 7.27 22.68
C ASP A 31 -13.81 7.09 24.09
N LYS A 32 -12.58 6.59 24.20
CA LYS A 32 -11.94 6.28 25.49
C LYS A 32 -11.74 7.50 26.39
N PHE A 33 -11.36 8.63 25.80
CA PHE A 33 -10.99 9.82 26.57
C PHE A 33 -12.06 10.92 26.56
N ASN A 34 -13.30 10.60 26.18
CA ASN A 34 -14.46 11.50 26.23
C ASN A 34 -14.18 12.90 25.65
N LYS A 35 -14.01 12.99 24.33
CA LYS A 35 -13.59 14.20 23.57
C LYS A 35 -12.10 14.53 23.79
N ALA A 36 -11.24 13.60 23.40
CA ALA A 36 -9.79 13.80 23.37
C ALA A 36 -9.33 15.02 22.53
N PHE A 37 -10.19 15.50 21.63
CA PHE A 37 -9.91 16.60 20.72
C PHE A 37 -11.00 17.68 20.83
N ASP A 38 -10.59 18.95 20.80
CA ASP A 38 -11.50 20.10 20.77
C ASP A 38 -12.31 20.16 19.47
N THR A 39 -11.77 19.58 18.39
CA THR A 39 -12.44 19.49 17.09
C THR A 39 -13.34 18.26 17.03
N ASN A 40 -14.49 18.41 16.38
CA ASN A 40 -15.40 17.30 16.13
C ASN A 40 -14.66 16.13 15.43
N ILE A 41 -14.69 14.95 16.04
CA ILE A 41 -14.01 13.75 15.54
C ILE A 41 -14.37 13.40 14.09
N TYR A 42 -15.62 13.63 13.69
CA TYR A 42 -16.08 13.38 12.32
C TYR A 42 -15.42 14.33 11.32
N VAL A 43 -15.14 15.58 11.72
CA VAL A 43 -14.39 16.54 10.90
C VAL A 43 -12.93 16.09 10.77
N MET A 44 -12.31 15.62 11.85
CA MET A 44 -10.96 15.07 11.80
C MET A 44 -10.87 13.84 10.89
N CYS A 45 -11.85 12.92 10.98
CA CYS A 45 -11.95 11.78 10.08
C CYS A 45 -12.13 12.23 8.63
N LEU A 46 -12.95 13.25 8.36
CA LEU A 46 -13.13 13.77 7.00
C LEU A 46 -11.83 14.38 6.44
N ILE A 47 -11.10 15.16 7.24
CA ILE A 47 -9.80 15.72 6.85
C ILE A 47 -8.80 14.60 6.56
N LEU A 48 -8.71 13.60 7.45
CA LEU A 48 -7.85 12.44 7.25
C LEU A 48 -8.23 11.67 5.98
N PHE A 49 -9.52 11.50 5.71
CA PHE A 49 -10.02 10.85 4.50
C PHE A 49 -9.58 11.57 3.23
N ILE A 50 -9.77 12.88 3.17
CA ILE A 50 -9.32 13.70 2.03
C ILE A 50 -7.80 13.57 1.85
N LEU A 51 -7.03 13.66 2.94
CA LEU A 51 -5.58 13.50 2.91
C LEU A 51 -5.16 12.13 2.37
N ILE A 52 -5.70 11.05 2.93
CA ILE A 52 -5.37 9.68 2.53
C ILE A 52 -5.73 9.38 1.08
N ILE A 53 -6.91 9.81 0.64
CA ILE A 53 -7.33 9.67 -0.76
C ILE A 53 -6.39 10.43 -1.69
N SER A 54 -6.00 11.66 -1.31
CA SER A 54 -5.05 12.45 -2.11
C SER A 54 -3.70 11.75 -2.25
N LEU A 55 -3.19 11.13 -1.17
CA LEU A 55 -1.94 10.36 -1.18
C LEU A 55 -2.06 9.08 -2.02
N ALA A 56 -3.21 8.40 -1.99
CA ALA A 56 -3.46 7.22 -2.82
C ALA A 56 -3.49 7.57 -4.31
N TYR A 57 -4.13 8.69 -4.68
CA TYR A 57 -4.07 9.21 -6.05
C TYR A 57 -2.65 9.62 -6.46
N LEU A 58 -1.91 10.27 -5.57
CA LEU A 58 -0.51 10.64 -5.81
C LEU A 58 0.35 9.40 -6.09
N LEU A 59 0.21 8.35 -5.27
CA LEU A 59 0.89 7.07 -5.47
C LEU A 59 0.53 6.43 -6.80
N LYS A 60 -0.77 6.26 -7.08
CA LYS A 60 -1.27 5.70 -8.34
C LYS A 60 -0.72 6.48 -9.55
N ASN A 61 -0.81 7.81 -9.52
CA ASN A 61 -0.35 8.66 -10.61
C ASN A 61 1.17 8.61 -10.78
N SER A 62 1.94 8.51 -9.70
CA SER A 62 3.39 8.34 -9.78
C SER A 62 3.75 7.01 -10.43
N LEU A 63 3.12 5.92 -10.02
CA LEU A 63 3.30 4.59 -10.62
C LEU A 63 2.90 4.58 -12.10
N TYR A 64 1.76 5.19 -12.44
CA TYR A 64 1.28 5.25 -13.81
C TYR A 64 2.19 6.10 -14.71
N ARG A 65 2.67 7.24 -14.22
CA ARG A 65 3.65 8.07 -14.94
C ARG A 65 4.98 7.36 -15.13
N HIS A 66 5.40 6.52 -14.17
CA HIS A 66 6.60 5.69 -14.30
C HIS A 66 6.45 4.72 -15.47
N TYR A 67 5.27 4.11 -15.63
CA TYR A 67 4.95 3.24 -16.77
C TYR A 67 4.89 3.99 -18.11
N ILE A 68 4.06 5.06 -18.23
CA ILE A 68 3.87 5.75 -19.53
C ILE A 68 5.17 6.40 -20.03
N LYS A 69 5.95 7.00 -19.12
CA LYS A 69 7.19 7.67 -19.51
C LYS A 69 8.33 6.69 -19.76
N GLU A 70 8.05 5.38 -19.71
CA GLU A 70 9.02 4.29 -19.86
C GLU A 70 10.24 4.50 -18.95
N ARG A 71 10.00 5.08 -17.76
CA ARG A 71 11.07 5.48 -16.84
C ARG A 71 11.48 4.28 -16.03
N GLY A 72 12.36 3.43 -16.54
CA GLY A 72 12.86 2.27 -15.82
C GLY A 72 13.51 1.29 -16.77
N ASN A 73 13.94 0.15 -16.24
CA ASN A 73 14.44 -0.93 -17.08
C ASN A 73 13.24 -1.73 -17.57
N GLU A 74 12.98 -1.68 -18.87
CA GLU A 74 12.01 -2.56 -19.51
C GLU A 74 12.52 -3.99 -19.43
N VAL A 75 11.63 -4.91 -19.07
CA VAL A 75 11.96 -6.33 -19.04
C VAL A 75 12.08 -6.83 -20.48
N PRO A 76 13.17 -7.56 -20.84
CA PRO A 76 13.33 -8.11 -22.19
C PRO A 76 12.15 -8.99 -22.60
N THR A 77 11.78 -8.96 -23.89
CA THR A 77 10.64 -9.72 -24.43
C THR A 77 10.69 -11.21 -24.12
N SER A 78 11.88 -11.80 -24.02
CA SER A 78 12.11 -13.20 -23.64
C SER A 78 11.62 -13.54 -22.23
N GLU A 79 11.57 -12.56 -21.32
CA GLU A 79 11.20 -12.75 -19.91
C GLU A 79 9.77 -12.27 -19.60
N ILE A 80 9.12 -11.54 -20.51
CA ILE A 80 7.78 -10.96 -20.32
C ILE A 80 6.73 -12.02 -19.95
N GLN A 81 6.86 -13.26 -20.45
CA GLN A 81 5.92 -14.35 -20.13
C GLN A 81 5.85 -14.68 -18.62
N GLN A 82 6.92 -14.46 -17.87
CA GLN A 82 6.95 -14.65 -16.41
C GLN A 82 6.01 -13.69 -15.67
N TYR A 83 5.64 -12.59 -16.32
CA TYR A 83 4.79 -11.53 -15.80
C TYR A 83 3.38 -11.58 -16.41
N SER A 84 3.03 -12.64 -17.13
CA SER A 84 1.69 -12.85 -17.65
C SER A 84 0.70 -13.26 -16.55
N GLN A 85 -0.59 -13.06 -16.81
CA GLN A 85 -1.66 -13.34 -15.84
C GLN A 85 -1.68 -14.81 -15.36
N SER A 86 -1.27 -15.76 -16.20
CA SER A 86 -1.20 -17.20 -15.86
C SER A 86 -0.06 -17.57 -14.90
N ASN A 87 0.91 -16.67 -14.72
CA ASN A 87 2.06 -16.85 -13.83
C ASN A 87 1.94 -16.08 -12.51
N LEU A 88 0.79 -15.47 -12.25
CA LEU A 88 0.46 -14.89 -10.96
C LEU A 88 0.11 -15.98 -9.96
N GLU A 89 0.73 -15.93 -8.79
CA GLU A 89 0.50 -16.86 -7.69
C GLU A 89 -0.45 -16.24 -6.65
N GLU A 90 -0.25 -14.95 -6.35
CA GLU A 90 -1.01 -14.23 -5.33
C GLU A 90 -1.41 -12.84 -5.86
N SER A 91 -2.61 -12.39 -5.50
CA SER A 91 -3.11 -11.04 -5.84
C SER A 91 -3.68 -10.37 -4.61
N ASN A 92 -3.25 -9.13 -4.36
CA ASN A 92 -3.65 -8.22 -3.30
C ASN A 92 -3.40 -8.72 -1.86
N GLY A 93 -2.79 -9.89 -1.70
CA GLY A 93 -2.63 -10.57 -0.41
C GLY A 93 -3.98 -10.91 0.22
N SER A 94 -3.94 -11.40 1.47
CA SER A 94 -5.18 -11.59 2.23
C SER A 94 -5.68 -10.25 2.80
N VAL A 95 -6.33 -9.45 1.95
CA VAL A 95 -6.95 -8.15 2.34
C VAL A 95 -7.87 -8.33 3.54
N ILE A 96 -8.65 -9.42 3.59
CA ILE A 96 -9.59 -9.71 4.68
C ILE A 96 -8.83 -10.01 5.98
N SER A 97 -7.82 -10.89 5.95
CA SER A 97 -7.01 -11.19 7.14
C SER A 97 -6.23 -9.96 7.60
N PHE A 98 -5.81 -9.10 6.68
CA PHE A 98 -5.14 -7.83 7.00
C PHE A 98 -6.08 -6.84 7.68
N LEU A 99 -7.30 -6.68 7.16
CA LEU A 99 -8.32 -5.85 7.81
C LEU A 99 -8.64 -6.43 9.19
N LEU A 100 -8.95 -7.72 9.32
CA LEU A 100 -9.24 -8.32 10.62
C LEU A 100 -8.05 -8.23 11.59
N GLY A 101 -6.83 -8.46 11.11
CA GLY A 101 -5.60 -8.40 11.89
C GLY A 101 -5.15 -7.00 12.30
N ASN A 102 -5.58 -5.95 11.59
CA ASN A 102 -5.38 -4.56 12.01
C ASN A 102 -6.54 -4.01 12.84
N ILE A 103 -7.77 -4.41 12.52
CA ILE A 103 -8.98 -3.95 13.18
C ILE A 103 -9.07 -4.52 14.59
N ILE A 104 -8.66 -5.77 14.85
CA ILE A 104 -8.86 -6.41 16.16
C ILE A 104 -7.83 -5.97 17.23
N PRO A 105 -6.51 -5.96 16.97
CA PRO A 105 -5.52 -5.52 17.96
C PRO A 105 -5.47 -4.00 18.09
N GLY A 106 -5.84 -3.28 17.03
CA GLY A 106 -5.96 -1.84 17.03
C GLY A 106 -7.13 -1.31 17.84
N VAL A 107 -7.87 -2.16 18.60
CA VAL A 107 -9.04 -1.84 19.45
C VAL A 107 -8.73 -1.78 20.95
N LEU A 108 -7.53 -2.15 21.36
CA LEU A 108 -7.15 -2.11 22.78
C LEU A 108 -6.13 -1.01 23.04
N ILE A 109 -6.59 0.23 23.07
CA ILE A 109 -5.86 1.29 23.79
C ILE A 109 -5.94 0.91 25.26
N MET A 110 -4.87 0.38 25.84
CA MET A 110 -4.80 0.02 27.26
C MET A 110 -4.33 1.21 28.13
N GLU A 111 -3.76 2.23 27.50
CA GLU A 111 -3.07 3.34 28.14
C GLU A 111 -4.04 4.31 28.83
N ASN A 112 -3.65 4.81 30.00
CA ASN A 112 -4.50 5.71 30.79
C ASN A 112 -4.38 7.19 30.37
N SER A 113 -3.46 7.48 29.45
CA SER A 113 -3.20 8.83 28.93
C SER A 113 -3.27 8.85 27.41
N ILE A 114 -3.86 9.91 26.85
CA ILE A 114 -3.91 10.17 25.40
C ILE A 114 -2.49 10.22 24.82
N TYR A 115 -1.57 10.87 25.54
CA TYR A 115 -0.18 11.03 25.09
C TYR A 115 0.54 9.67 24.99
N GLU A 116 0.33 8.79 25.97
CA GLU A 116 0.88 7.44 25.95
C GLU A 116 0.31 6.63 24.79
N ALA A 117 -1.00 6.69 24.58
CA ALA A 117 -1.67 6.02 23.45
C ALA A 117 -1.11 6.47 22.09
N ILE A 118 -0.88 7.79 21.91
CA ILE A 118 -0.28 8.34 20.68
C ILE A 118 1.17 7.86 20.50
N ILE A 119 1.98 7.89 21.55
CA ILE A 119 3.38 7.45 21.49
C ILE A 119 3.45 5.97 21.10
N VAL A 120 2.68 5.12 21.79
CA VAL A 120 2.64 3.67 21.51
C VAL A 120 2.19 3.42 20.08
N PHE A 121 1.14 4.11 19.63
CA PHE A 121 0.67 3.99 18.25
C PHE A 121 1.76 4.34 17.23
N LEU A 122 2.44 5.47 17.41
CA LEU A 122 3.52 5.90 16.51
C LEU A 122 4.69 4.90 16.50
N THR A 123 5.09 4.37 17.67
CA THR A 123 6.11 3.34 17.77
C THR A 123 5.71 2.08 17.00
N LEU A 124 4.48 1.61 17.17
CA LEU A 124 3.97 0.45 16.43
C LEU A 124 3.94 0.72 14.92
N GLN A 125 3.53 1.90 14.48
CA GLN A 125 3.56 2.27 13.05
C GLN A 125 4.99 2.21 12.47
N ILE A 126 6.00 2.67 13.21
CA ILE A 126 7.40 2.59 12.76
C ILE A 126 7.86 1.13 12.67
N LEU A 127 7.54 0.30 13.67
CA LEU A 127 7.90 -1.12 13.68
C LEU A 127 7.24 -1.89 12.54
N ILE A 128 5.94 -1.68 12.32
CA ILE A 128 5.18 -2.29 11.23
C ILE A 128 5.76 -1.85 9.88
N PHE A 129 6.07 -0.56 9.71
CA PHE A 129 6.75 -0.05 8.51
C PHE A 129 8.05 -0.81 8.24
N ILE A 130 8.94 -0.95 9.24
CA ILE A 130 10.21 -1.67 9.09
C ILE A 130 9.97 -3.14 8.69
N LEU A 131 9.01 -3.81 9.34
CA LEU A 131 8.66 -5.20 9.06
C LEU A 131 8.18 -5.38 7.61
N ILE A 132 7.25 -4.54 7.14
CA ILE A 132 6.74 -4.62 5.76
C ILE A 132 7.84 -4.35 4.74
N MET A 133 8.72 -3.39 5.01
CA MET A 133 9.83 -3.08 4.10
C MET A 133 10.83 -4.23 3.96
N LYS A 134 10.94 -5.09 4.98
CA LYS A 134 11.77 -6.30 4.97
C LYS A 134 11.02 -7.57 4.53
N SER A 135 9.69 -7.56 4.56
CA SER A 135 8.87 -8.72 4.25
C SER A 135 8.92 -9.11 2.76
N SER A 136 8.82 -10.42 2.52
CA SER A 136 8.62 -11.04 1.20
C SER A 136 7.15 -11.27 0.85
N ASP A 137 6.22 -10.89 1.72
CA ASP A 137 4.81 -11.11 1.50
C ASP A 137 4.17 -9.87 0.88
N ILE A 138 3.05 -10.09 0.19
CA ILE A 138 2.23 -8.97 -0.27
C ILE A 138 1.60 -8.35 0.97
N PHE A 139 1.88 -7.06 1.18
CA PHE A 139 1.13 -6.26 2.12
C PHE A 139 -0.09 -5.69 1.40
N PRO A 140 -1.33 -5.90 1.85
CA PRO A 140 -2.50 -5.40 1.14
C PRO A 140 -2.63 -3.87 1.14
N ASN A 141 -3.14 -3.29 0.05
CA ASN A 141 -3.49 -1.87 -0.02
C ASN A 141 -4.87 -1.70 -0.67
N ILE A 142 -5.91 -1.66 0.17
CA ILE A 142 -7.31 -1.62 -0.29
C ILE A 142 -7.63 -0.38 -1.13
N LEU A 143 -6.99 0.75 -0.84
CA LEU A 143 -7.22 1.99 -1.60
C LEU A 143 -6.71 1.85 -3.03
N LEU A 144 -5.54 1.24 -3.23
CA LEU A 144 -5.06 0.97 -4.59
C LEU A 144 -5.96 0.00 -5.35
N VAL A 145 -6.47 -1.04 -4.67
CA VAL A 145 -7.42 -1.99 -5.26
C VAL A 145 -8.69 -1.28 -5.72
N ILE A 146 -9.28 -0.44 -4.87
CA ILE A 146 -10.45 0.39 -5.22
C ILE A 146 -10.13 1.33 -6.39
N LEU A 147 -8.91 1.88 -6.43
CA LEU A 147 -8.45 2.72 -7.53
C LEU A 147 -8.05 1.92 -8.79
N GLY A 148 -8.29 0.61 -8.83
CA GLY A 148 -8.08 -0.24 -10.02
C GLY A 148 -6.61 -0.64 -10.24
N VAL A 149 -5.81 -0.68 -9.18
CA VAL A 149 -4.42 -1.15 -9.20
C VAL A 149 -4.30 -2.36 -8.29
N ASP A 150 -4.07 -3.53 -8.86
CA ASP A 150 -3.76 -4.72 -8.10
C ASP A 150 -2.26 -4.80 -7.80
N LEU A 151 -1.91 -5.43 -6.69
CA LEU A 151 -0.55 -5.83 -6.38
C LEU A 151 -0.48 -7.35 -6.41
N CYS A 152 0.30 -7.90 -7.33
CA CYS A 152 0.43 -9.34 -7.51
C CYS A 152 1.84 -9.83 -7.23
N LYS A 153 1.99 -11.13 -6.96
CA LYS A 153 3.26 -11.83 -6.85
C LYS A 153 3.28 -12.97 -7.87
N THR A 154 4.36 -13.07 -8.65
CA THR A 154 4.56 -14.19 -9.58
C THR A 154 5.08 -15.40 -8.85
N LYS A 155 4.99 -16.56 -9.48
CA LYS A 155 5.59 -17.82 -9.01
C LYS A 155 7.10 -17.74 -8.75
N GLU A 156 7.80 -16.78 -9.37
CA GLU A 156 9.23 -16.51 -9.17
C GLU A 156 9.50 -15.53 -8.01
N GLY A 157 8.46 -15.11 -7.27
CA GLY A 157 8.58 -14.17 -6.16
C GLY A 157 8.84 -12.71 -6.59
N LYS A 158 8.45 -12.33 -7.81
CA LYS A 158 8.49 -10.94 -8.30
C LYS A 158 7.15 -10.26 -8.03
N TYR A 159 7.16 -8.98 -7.67
CA TYR A 159 5.94 -8.22 -7.35
C TYR A 159 5.55 -7.31 -8.50
N LEU A 160 4.27 -7.26 -8.85
CA LEU A 160 3.76 -6.47 -9.96
C LEU A 160 2.63 -5.56 -9.48
N PHE A 161 2.76 -4.26 -9.75
CA PHE A 161 1.62 -3.36 -9.80
C PHE A 161 0.94 -3.52 -11.16
N VAL A 162 -0.30 -3.99 -11.14
CA VAL A 162 -1.10 -4.26 -12.33
C VAL A 162 -2.20 -3.22 -12.43
N PHE A 163 -2.14 -2.35 -13.44
CA PHE A 163 -3.23 -1.45 -13.75
C PHE A 163 -4.26 -2.18 -14.61
N LYS A 164 -5.54 -2.11 -14.24
CA LYS A 164 -6.64 -2.61 -15.07
C LYS A 164 -7.08 -1.54 -16.06
N LYS A 165 -6.82 -1.73 -17.36
CA LYS A 165 -7.30 -0.82 -18.43
C LYS A 165 -7.81 -1.62 -19.62
N GLU A 166 -8.76 -1.06 -20.37
CA GLU A 166 -9.39 -1.72 -21.52
C GLU A 166 -8.51 -1.71 -22.78
N THR A 167 -7.55 -0.78 -22.86
CA THR A 167 -6.72 -0.53 -24.05
C THR A 167 -5.24 -0.79 -23.78
N VAL A 168 -4.79 -2.02 -24.05
CA VAL A 168 -3.37 -2.33 -24.20
C VAL A 168 -3.22 -3.26 -25.41
N SER A 169 -2.37 -2.88 -26.37
CA SER A 169 -2.05 -3.68 -27.56
C SER A 169 -0.97 -4.71 -27.27
N GLU A 170 0.01 -4.39 -26.41
CA GLU A 170 1.15 -5.25 -26.09
C GLU A 170 1.52 -5.16 -24.60
N LEU A 171 1.81 -6.32 -24.00
CA LEU A 171 2.21 -6.41 -22.59
C LEU A 171 3.63 -5.85 -22.41
N LYS A 172 3.73 -4.68 -21.78
CA LYS A 172 5.01 -4.12 -21.34
C LYS A 172 5.17 -4.24 -19.83
N VAL A 173 6.40 -4.45 -19.38
CA VAL A 173 6.73 -4.60 -17.95
C VAL A 173 7.95 -3.75 -17.63
N PHE A 174 7.81 -2.87 -16.64
CA PHE A 174 8.89 -1.97 -16.22
C PHE A 174 9.25 -2.21 -14.77
N GLN A 175 10.55 -2.29 -14.49
CA GLN A 175 11.07 -2.39 -13.13
C GLN A 175 11.02 -1.02 -12.42
N ILE A 176 10.67 -1.04 -11.13
CA ILE A 176 10.68 0.14 -10.27
C ILE A 176 11.91 0.13 -9.38
N GLY A 177 12.72 1.19 -9.41
CA GLY A 177 13.88 1.33 -8.52
C GLY A 177 15.17 0.82 -9.15
N ASP A 178 16.12 0.40 -8.32
CA ASP A 178 17.43 -0.10 -8.74
C ASP A 178 17.29 -1.48 -9.40
N SER A 179 17.80 -1.65 -10.63
CA SER A 179 17.68 -2.90 -11.39
C SER A 179 18.33 -4.09 -10.71
N SER A 180 19.42 -3.86 -9.98
CA SER A 180 20.19 -4.91 -9.33
C SER A 180 19.53 -5.44 -8.06
N LYS A 181 18.56 -4.69 -7.50
CA LYS A 181 18.00 -4.95 -6.16
C LYS A 181 16.49 -5.10 -6.15
N SER A 182 15.78 -4.37 -6.98
CA SER A 182 14.33 -4.32 -6.93
C SER A 182 13.69 -5.54 -7.56
N LYS A 183 12.75 -6.15 -6.84
CA LYS A 183 11.87 -7.19 -7.36
C LYS A 183 10.47 -6.68 -7.68
N THR A 184 10.30 -5.35 -7.75
CA THR A 184 9.00 -4.71 -7.96
C THR A 184 8.91 -4.15 -9.38
N PHE A 185 7.82 -4.47 -10.06
CA PHE A 185 7.54 -4.16 -11.45
C PHE A 185 6.17 -3.50 -11.61
N ILE A 186 5.94 -2.88 -12.76
CA ILE A 186 4.65 -2.30 -13.17
C ILE A 186 4.27 -2.86 -14.52
N THR A 187 3.00 -3.22 -14.67
CA THR A 187 2.41 -3.57 -15.96
C THR A 187 0.96 -3.11 -16.05
N ILE A 188 0.38 -3.24 -17.24
CA ILE A 188 -1.04 -3.01 -17.49
C ILE A 188 -1.60 -4.26 -18.16
N TYR A 189 -2.65 -4.83 -17.59
CA TYR A 189 -3.41 -5.89 -18.24
C TYR A 189 -4.67 -5.34 -18.89
N LYS A 190 -5.06 -5.99 -19.99
CA LYS A 190 -6.36 -5.80 -20.60
C LYS A 190 -7.42 -6.31 -19.62
N LYS A 191 -8.38 -5.44 -19.30
CA LYS A 191 -9.55 -5.78 -18.47
C LYS A 191 -10.45 -6.79 -19.18
#